data_AF-A0A9X1IL58-F1
#
_entry.id   AF-A0A9X1IL58-F1
#
_cell.length_a   1.000
_cell.length_b   1.000
_cell.length_c   1.000
_cell.angle_alpha   90.00
_cell.angle_beta   90.00
_cell.angle_gamma   90.00
#
_symmetry.space_group_name_H-M   'P 1'
#
loop_
_entity.id
_entity.type
_entity.pdbx_description
1 polymer ?
#
loop_
_entity_poly.entity_id
_entity_poly.type
_entity_poly.pdbx_seq_one_letter_code
_entity_poly.pdbx_strand_id
1 'polypeptide(L)'
;MKTNQATFPIARMARLLGVSRAGYYAWLERPPSARAEADAALLRRIRTVHVTSRQTYGAPRVHAELRARGERHGRKRIARLMRSAGLIGAS
;
A
#
# COMPACT_ATOMS: atom_id res chain seq x y z
N MET A 1 9.05 1.33 -18.44
CA MET A 1 10.04 2.37 -18.82
C MET A 1 11.21 2.48 -17.85
N LYS A 2 10.97 2.54 -16.53
CA LYS A 2 12.04 2.78 -15.52
C LYS A 2 13.23 1.81 -15.61
N THR A 3 12.98 0.52 -15.87
CA THR A 3 14.03 -0.52 -16.00
C THR A 3 14.94 -0.32 -17.22
N ASN A 4 14.44 0.27 -18.30
CA ASN A 4 15.12 0.33 -19.60
C ASN A 4 15.60 1.75 -19.97
N GLN A 5 15.42 2.72 -19.08
CA GLN A 5 15.75 4.12 -19.33
C GLN A 5 17.27 4.38 -19.47
N ALA A 6 18.10 3.48 -18.94
CA ALA A 6 19.56 3.53 -19.10
C ALA A 6 20.02 3.10 -20.50
N THR A 7 19.21 2.30 -21.20
CA THR A 7 19.54 1.72 -22.51
C THR A 7 18.82 2.43 -23.65
N PHE A 8 17.61 2.94 -23.42
CA PHE A 8 16.79 3.58 -24.44
C PHE A 8 16.28 4.96 -24.01
N PRO A 9 16.28 5.96 -24.91
CA PRO A 9 15.69 7.27 -24.61
C PRO A 9 14.20 7.16 -24.27
N ILE A 10 13.77 7.86 -23.20
CA ILE A 10 12.36 7.94 -22.75
C ILE A 10 11.44 8.36 -23.91
N ALA A 11 11.89 9.28 -24.78
CA ALA A 11 11.14 9.73 -25.95
C ALA A 11 10.78 8.59 -26.91
N ARG A 12 11.72 7.68 -27.17
CA ARG A 12 11.53 6.54 -28.06
C ARG A 12 10.55 5.55 -27.44
N MET A 13 10.75 5.23 -26.16
CA MET A 13 9.85 4.33 -25.44
C MET A 13 8.43 4.92 -25.33
N ALA A 14 8.29 6.23 -25.13
CA ALA A 14 6.99 6.89 -24.99
C ALA A 14 6.19 6.79 -26.29
N ARG A 15 6.86 7.04 -27.42
CA ARG A 15 6.29 6.85 -28.75
C ARG A 15 5.85 5.40 -28.99
N LEU A 16 6.71 4.43 -28.66
CA LEU A 16 6.42 3.00 -28.85
C LEU A 16 5.24 2.51 -27.99
N LEU A 17 5.11 3.04 -26.78
CA LEU A 17 4.02 2.68 -25.84
C LEU A 17 2.76 3.54 -26.02
N GLY A 18 2.73 4.47 -26.98
CA GLY A 18 1.58 5.34 -27.22
C GLY A 18 1.28 6.33 -26.08
N VAL A 19 2.28 6.70 -25.27
CA VAL A 19 2.14 7.65 -24.15
C VAL A 19 2.94 8.93 -24.42
N SER A 20 2.51 10.05 -23.84
CA SER A 20 3.31 11.28 -23.91
C SER A 20 4.47 11.24 -22.90
N ARG A 21 5.60 11.87 -23.24
CA ARG A 21 6.73 12.03 -22.31
C ARG A 21 6.32 12.77 -21.04
N ALA A 22 5.55 13.85 -21.21
CA ALA A 22 5.03 14.64 -20.10
C ALA A 22 4.10 13.81 -19.20
N GLY A 23 3.24 12.96 -19.78
CA GLY A 23 2.38 12.06 -19.01
C GLY A 23 3.16 11.00 -18.24
N TYR A 24 4.25 10.48 -18.82
CA TYR A 24 5.14 9.56 -18.13
C TYR A 24 5.77 10.20 -16.88
N TYR A 25 6.35 11.40 -17.02
CA TYR A 25 6.95 12.10 -15.88
C TYR A 25 5.91 12.56 -14.86
N ALA A 26 4.76 13.07 -15.31
CA ALA A 26 3.66 13.43 -14.41
C ALA A 26 3.09 12.23 -13.63
N TRP A 27 3.14 11.02 -14.20
CA TRP A 27 2.83 9.79 -13.47
C TRP A 27 3.95 9.39 -12.50
N LEU A 28 5.21 9.52 -12.93
CA LEU A 28 6.39 9.16 -12.13
C LEU A 28 6.52 10.02 -10.86
N GLU A 29 6.22 11.32 -10.98
CA GLU A 29 6.30 12.31 -9.89
C GLU A 29 5.01 12.41 -9.07
N ARG A 30 3.95 11.69 -9.47
CA ARG A 30 2.64 11.82 -8.83
C ARG A 30 2.74 11.44 -7.34
N PRO A 31 2.35 12.32 -6.42
CA PRO A 31 2.35 11.98 -5.01
C PRO A 31 1.34 10.86 -4.70
N PRO A 32 1.49 10.17 -3.57
CA PRO A 32 0.48 9.23 -3.10
C PRO A 32 -0.90 9.90 -3.05
N SER A 33 -1.95 9.16 -3.42
CA SER A 33 -3.32 9.66 -3.25
C SER A 33 -3.68 9.71 -1.76
N ALA A 34 -4.66 10.54 -1.41
CA ALA A 34 -5.19 10.59 -0.03
C ALA A 34 -5.59 9.20 0.50
N ARG A 35 -6.10 8.32 -0.37
CA ARG A 35 -6.40 6.93 -0.02
C ARG A 35 -5.14 6.13 0.30
N ALA A 36 -4.09 6.27 -0.50
CA ALA A 36 -2.81 5.60 -0.28
C ALA A 36 -2.16 6.07 1.04
N GLU A 37 -2.21 7.37 1.32
CA GLU A 37 -1.74 7.93 2.60
C GLU A 37 -2.54 7.39 3.78
N ALA A 38 -3.87 7.38 3.68
CA ALA A 38 -4.73 6.82 4.72
C ALA A 38 -4.51 5.31 4.91
N ASP A 39 -4.27 4.55 3.84
CA ASP A 39 -3.91 3.14 3.90
C ASP A 39 -2.54 2.93 4.57
N ALA A 40 -1.55 3.78 4.27
CA ALA A 40 -0.24 3.73 4.92
C ALA A 40 -0.33 4.06 6.42
N ALA A 41 -1.15 5.05 6.79
CA ALA A 41 -1.41 5.39 8.19
C ALA A 41 -2.08 4.24 8.94
N LEU A 42 -3.13 3.65 8.37
CA LEU A 42 -3.80 2.49 8.93
C LEU A 42 -2.85 1.28 9.04
N LEU A 43 -2.02 1.04 8.03
CA LEU A 43 -1.06 -0.06 8.04
C LEU A 43 -0.05 0.07 9.20
N ARG A 44 0.40 1.29 9.54
CA ARG A 44 1.26 1.50 10.71
C ARG A 44 0.58 1.02 12.00
N ARG A 45 -0.69 1.36 12.19
CA ARG A 45 -1.47 0.95 13.37
C ARG A 45 -1.72 -0.55 13.41
N ILE A 46 -2.04 -1.15 12.26
CA ILE A 46 -2.15 -2.61 12.09
C ILE A 46 -0.84 -3.30 12.51
N ARG A 47 0.32 -2.79 12.08
CA ARG A 47 1.63 -3.33 12.46
C ARG A 47 1.86 -3.24 13.96
N THR A 48 1.55 -2.10 14.58
CA THR A 48 1.66 -1.94 16.03
C THR A 48 0.82 -3.00 16.76
N VAL A 49 -0.46 -3.14 16.41
CA VAL A 49 -1.34 -4.15 17.02
C VAL A 49 -0.78 -5.56 16.83
N HIS A 50 -0.38 -5.89 15.61
CA HIS A 50 0.14 -7.21 15.28
C HIS A 50 1.41 -7.55 16.07
N VAL A 51 2.37 -6.62 16.16
CA VAL A 51 3.58 -6.79 16.96
C VAL A 51 3.26 -6.91 18.45
N THR A 52 2.39 -6.05 18.99
CA THR A 52 1.99 -6.13 20.42
C THR A 52 1.30 -7.44 20.76
N SER A 53 0.62 -8.07 19.79
CA SER A 53 0.01 -9.39 19.95
C SER A 53 0.99 -10.56 19.81
N ARG A 54 2.31 -10.30 19.76
CA ARG A 54 3.35 -11.29 19.41
C ARG A 54 3.06 -11.98 18.07
N GLN A 55 2.60 -11.19 17.10
CA GLN A 55 2.26 -11.65 15.74
C GLN A 55 1.16 -12.72 15.67
N THR A 56 0.43 -12.97 16.76
CA THR A 56 -0.66 -13.96 16.76
C THR A 56 -1.93 -13.41 16.13
N TYR A 57 -2.15 -12.10 16.14
CA TYR A 57 -3.43 -11.55 15.69
C TYR A 57 -3.51 -11.50 14.15
N GLY A 58 -4.45 -12.28 13.61
CA GLY A 58 -4.95 -12.14 12.24
C GLY A 58 -5.92 -10.98 12.08
N ALA A 59 -6.38 -10.73 10.84
CA ALA A 59 -7.28 -9.62 10.50
C ALA A 59 -8.54 -9.49 11.39
N PRO A 60 -9.20 -10.57 11.84
CA PRO A 60 -10.35 -10.45 12.74
C PRO A 60 -9.99 -9.85 14.10
N ARG A 61 -8.87 -10.30 14.70
CA ARG A 61 -8.43 -9.86 16.03
C ARG A 61 -7.82 -8.46 15.96
N VAL A 62 -7.07 -8.14 14.91
CA VAL A 62 -6.60 -6.76 14.65
C VAL A 62 -7.77 -5.79 14.48
N HIS A 63 -8.81 -6.18 13.75
CA HIS A 63 -10.01 -5.36 13.58
C HIS A 63 -10.73 -5.12 14.92
N ALA A 64 -10.86 -6.16 15.75
CA ALA A 64 -11.48 -6.03 17.07
C ALA A 64 -10.69 -5.08 17.97
N GLU A 65 -9.36 -5.21 17.99
CA GLU A 65 -8.46 -4.35 18.76
C GLU A 65 -8.55 -2.88 18.34
N LEU A 66 -8.46 -2.59 17.03
CA LEU A 66 -8.58 -1.23 16.52
C LEU A 66 -9.95 -0.63 16.85
N ARG A 67 -11.02 -1.43 16.75
CA ARG A 67 -12.36 -0.98 17.14
C ARG A 67 -12.46 -0.68 18.64
N ALA A 68 -11.83 -1.48 19.49
CA ALA A 68 -11.77 -1.24 20.94
C ALA A 68 -11.03 0.06 21.28
N ARG A 69 -10.05 0.45 20.46
CA ARG A 69 -9.35 1.75 20.55
C ARG A 69 -10.12 2.93 19.96
N GLY A 70 -11.38 2.72 19.54
CA GLY A 70 -12.23 3.76 18.93
C GLY A 70 -12.01 3.96 17.43
N GLU A 71 -11.12 3.19 16.80
CA GLU A 71 -10.80 3.33 15.38
C GLU A 71 -11.69 2.43 14.51
N ARG A 72 -12.61 3.06 13.76
CA ARG A 72 -13.54 2.32 12.90
C ARG A 72 -12.99 2.17 11.48
N HIS A 73 -12.65 0.94 11.11
CA HIS A 73 -12.21 0.58 9.77
C HIS A 73 -12.90 -0.69 9.28
N GLY A 74 -13.15 -0.78 7.96
CA GLY A 74 -13.76 -1.97 7.38
C GLY A 74 -12.85 -3.21 7.51
N ARG A 75 -13.40 -4.33 7.97
CA ARG A 75 -12.66 -5.60 8.13
C ARG A 75 -11.93 -6.04 6.85
N LYS A 76 -12.56 -5.88 5.68
CA LYS A 76 -11.94 -6.21 4.38
C LYS A 76 -10.75 -5.30 4.04
N ARG A 77 -10.79 -4.02 4.46
CA ARG A 77 -9.67 -3.08 4.30
C ARG A 77 -8.47 -3.54 5.13
N ILE A 78 -8.70 -3.90 6.39
CA ILE A 78 -7.65 -4.43 7.28
C ILE A 78 -7.06 -5.72 6.70
N ALA A 79 -7.90 -6.68 6.30
CA ALA A 79 -7.45 -7.94 5.72
C ALA A 79 -6.60 -7.73 4.45
N ARG A 80 -7.03 -6.82 3.56
CA ARG A 80 -6.25 -6.44 2.37
C ARG A 80 -4.89 -5.85 2.74
N LEU A 81 -4.85 -4.93 3.70
CA LEU A 81 -3.61 -4.26 4.12
C LEU A 81 -2.64 -5.23 4.80
N MET A 82 -3.14 -6.12 5.66
CA MET A 82 -2.33 -7.18 6.26
C MET A 82 -1.73 -8.09 5.18
N ARG A 83 -2.53 -8.52 4.20
CA ARG A 83 -2.05 -9.34 3.08
C ARG A 83 -0.98 -8.63 2.27
N SER A 84 -1.20 -7.36 1.90
CA SER A 84 -0.20 -6.59 1.15
C SER A 84 1.11 -6.37 1.91
N ALA A 85 1.07 -6.46 3.24
CA ALA A 85 2.23 -6.29 4.11
C ALA A 85 2.83 -7.61 4.62
N GLY A 86 2.32 -8.76 4.16
CA GLY A 86 2.80 -10.08 4.59
C GLY A 86 2.52 -10.41 6.07
N LEU A 87 1.55 -9.72 6.71
CA LEU A 87 1.22 -9.94 8.11
C LEU A 87 0.23 -11.11 8.24
N ILE A 88 0.66 -12.16 8.93
CA ILE A 88 -0.10 -13.41 9.12
C ILE A 88 -0.23 -13.66 10.62
N GLY A 89 -1.45 -13.87 11.09
CA GLY A 89 -1.68 -14.27 12.48
C GLY A 89 -1.46 -15.76 12.68
N ALA A 90 -1.06 -16.15 13.89
CA ALA A 90 -1.22 -17.52 14.34
C ALA A 90 -2.72 -17.81 14.47
N SER A 91 -3.19 -18.84 13.78
CA SER A 91 -4.57 -19.32 13.91
C SER A 91 -4.79 -19.91 15.30
#